data_AF-A0A2X3V136-F1
#
_entry.id   AF-A0A2X3V136-F1
#
_cell.length_a   1.000
_cell.length_b   1.000
_cell.length_c   1.000
_cell.angle_alpha   90.00
_cell.angle_beta   90.00
_cell.angle_gamma   90.00
#
_symmetry.space_group_name_H-M   'P 1'
#
loop_
_entity.id
_entity.type
_entity.pdbx_description
1 polymer ?
#
loop_
_entity_poly.entity_id
_entity_poly.type
_entity_poly.pdbx_seq_one_letter_code
_entity_poly.pdbx_strand_id
1 'polypeptide(L)'
;MIANDLEVELVDDEAASVALHFVNAQKDAGLHEKDRQMSQIVVCISEIVRLHFACDFEQDSFSFNRFITHLRYLAQRIVSGVSGGKNDAFLYEQAKTNYPKSFICTQKIVTYIKSSYAFELSLDEQVYLTIHIQQRFRDNIDK
;
A
#
# COMPACT_ATOMS: atom_id res chain seq x y z
N MET A 1 -37.22 -19.52 2.39
CA MET A 1 -37.39 -20.78 1.63
C MET A 1 -36.07 -21.54 1.58
N ILE A 2 -35.45 -21.79 2.75
CA ILE A 2 -34.22 -22.60 2.91
C ILE A 2 -34.33 -23.34 4.26
N ALA A 3 -35.48 -23.97 4.49
CA ALA A 3 -35.77 -24.69 5.74
C ALA A 3 -36.34 -26.10 5.50
N ASN A 4 -36.41 -26.56 4.24
CA ASN A 4 -37.12 -27.80 3.90
C ASN A 4 -36.24 -28.91 3.29
N ASP A 5 -34.91 -28.74 3.17
CA ASP A 5 -34.06 -29.77 2.55
C ASP A 5 -33.12 -30.52 3.52
N LEU A 6 -32.93 -30.05 4.76
CA LEU A 6 -32.20 -30.78 5.78
C LEU A 6 -33.04 -30.88 7.06
N GLU A 7 -33.60 -32.06 7.28
CA GLU A 7 -34.39 -32.47 8.45
C GLU A 7 -33.47 -32.65 9.69
N VAL A 8 -32.73 -31.60 10.06
CA VAL A 8 -31.77 -31.63 11.17
C VAL A 8 -32.11 -30.51 12.15
N GLU A 9 -32.60 -30.89 13.34
CA GLU A 9 -32.64 -29.99 14.50
C GLU A 9 -31.19 -29.73 14.94
N LEU A 10 -30.62 -28.60 14.52
CA LEU A 10 -29.32 -28.15 15.00
C LEU A 10 -29.47 -27.82 16.49
N VAL A 11 -28.83 -28.63 17.33
CA VAL A 11 -28.65 -28.34 18.76
C VAL A 11 -27.91 -27.00 18.87
N ASP A 12 -28.28 -26.13 19.82
CA ASP A 12 -27.79 -24.73 19.92
C ASP A 12 -26.25 -24.59 19.78
N ASP A 13 -25.49 -25.60 20.22
CA ASP A 13 -24.03 -25.65 20.11
C ASP A 13 -23.51 -25.79 18.66
N GLU A 14 -24.21 -26.52 17.79
CA GLU A 14 -23.84 -26.65 16.37
C GLU A 14 -24.17 -25.38 15.58
N ALA A 15 -25.29 -24.72 15.90
CA ALA A 15 -25.63 -23.43 15.29
C ALA A 15 -24.61 -22.34 15.65
N ALA A 16 -24.13 -22.31 16.89
CA ALA A 16 -23.04 -21.42 17.32
C ALA A 16 -21.72 -21.73 16.60
N SER A 17 -21.39 -23.01 16.42
CA SER A 17 -20.19 -23.45 15.68
C SER A 17 -20.25 -23.04 14.20
N VAL A 18 -21.37 -23.28 13.52
CA VAL A 18 -21.59 -22.87 12.12
C VAL A 18 -21.51 -21.34 11.97
N ALA A 19 -22.13 -20.60 12.89
CA ALA A 19 -22.06 -19.13 12.90
C ALA A 19 -20.62 -18.64 13.06
N LEU A 20 -19.85 -19.25 13.97
CA LEU A 20 -18.44 -18.90 14.20
C LEU A 20 -17.57 -19.20 12.98
N HIS A 21 -17.77 -20.36 12.34
CA HIS A 21 -17.07 -20.71 11.10
C HIS A 21 -17.41 -19.75 9.96
N PHE A 22 -18.67 -19.32 9.85
CA PHE A 22 -19.10 -18.35 8.84
C PHE A 22 -18.48 -16.95 9.07
N VAL A 23 -18.42 -16.49 10.32
CA VAL A 23 -17.75 -15.24 10.71
C VAL A 23 -16.25 -15.32 10.42
N ASN A 24 -15.60 -16.45 10.74
CA ASN A 24 -14.19 -16.67 10.46
C ASN A 24 -13.90 -16.68 8.95
N ALA A 25 -14.73 -17.37 8.15
CA ALA A 25 -14.59 -17.42 6.71
C ALA A 25 -14.76 -16.03 6.05
N GLN A 26 -15.69 -15.21 6.53
CA GLN A 26 -15.83 -13.82 6.07
C GLN A 26 -14.61 -12.96 6.42
N LYS A 27 -14.07 -13.14 7.64
CA LYS A 27 -12.86 -12.44 8.08
C LYS A 27 -11.66 -12.84 7.22
N ASP A 28 -11.48 -14.12 6.94
CA ASP A 28 -10.41 -14.63 6.07
C ASP A 28 -10.56 -14.07 4.65
N ALA A 29 -11.76 -14.11 4.06
CA ALA A 29 -12.02 -13.51 2.75
C ALA A 29 -11.67 -11.99 2.71
N GLY A 30 -12.02 -11.27 3.78
CA GLY A 30 -11.66 -9.86 3.93
C GLY A 30 -10.15 -9.62 4.09
N LEU A 31 -9.43 -10.51 4.78
CA LEU A 31 -7.96 -10.45 4.89
C LEU A 31 -7.29 -10.73 3.54
N HIS A 32 -7.75 -11.74 2.81
CA HIS A 32 -7.25 -12.07 1.48
C HIS A 32 -7.41 -10.91 0.49
N GLU A 33 -8.54 -10.19 0.52
CA GLU A 33 -8.73 -9.03 -0.36
C GLU A 33 -7.81 -7.86 0.05
N LYS A 34 -7.61 -7.61 1.35
CA LYS A 34 -6.68 -6.58 1.83
C LYS A 34 -5.24 -6.88 1.42
N ASP A 35 -4.80 -8.13 1.55
CA ASP A 35 -3.46 -8.56 1.15
C ASP A 35 -3.25 -8.41 -0.37
N ARG A 36 -4.28 -8.71 -1.16
CA ARG A 36 -4.28 -8.51 -2.61
C ARG A 36 -4.16 -7.03 -2.97
N GLN A 37 -4.95 -6.17 -2.33
CA GLN A 37 -4.88 -4.72 -2.53
C GLN A 37 -3.52 -4.14 -2.13
N MET A 38 -2.98 -4.58 -0.98
CA MET A 38 -1.65 -4.16 -0.54
C MET A 38 -0.57 -4.52 -1.55
N SER A 39 -0.62 -5.75 -2.08
CA SER A 39 0.32 -6.21 -3.11
C SER A 39 0.20 -5.39 -4.40
N GLN A 40 -1.03 -5.07 -4.83
CA GLN A 40 -1.28 -4.22 -5.99
C GLN A 40 -0.71 -2.81 -5.83
N ILE A 41 -0.90 -2.19 -4.66
CA ILE A 41 -0.33 -0.86 -4.37
C ILE A 41 1.19 -0.88 -4.53
N VAL A 42 1.86 -1.87 -3.93
CA VAL A 42 3.33 -1.99 -3.98
C VAL A 42 3.82 -2.16 -5.42
N VAL A 43 3.16 -3.01 -6.22
CA VAL A 43 3.51 -3.24 -7.62
C VAL A 43 3.29 -1.98 -8.46
N CYS A 44 2.12 -1.34 -8.37
CA CYS A 44 1.81 -0.15 -9.15
C CYS A 44 2.73 1.03 -8.81
N ILE A 45 3.03 1.25 -7.52
CA ILE A 45 3.99 2.30 -7.14
C ILE A 45 5.37 1.99 -7.70
N SER A 46 5.86 0.74 -7.56
CA SER A 46 7.15 0.34 -8.12
C SER A 46 7.21 0.56 -9.63
N GLU A 47 6.12 0.26 -10.34
CA GLU A 47 6.01 0.44 -11.79
C GLU A 47 5.99 1.93 -12.19
N ILE A 48 5.30 2.79 -11.44
CA ILE A 48 5.33 4.25 -11.66
C ILE A 48 6.77 4.77 -11.57
N VAL A 49 7.52 4.34 -10.56
CA VAL A 49 8.92 4.74 -10.39
C VAL A 49 9.77 4.22 -11.55
N ARG A 50 9.62 2.94 -11.92
CA ARG A 50 10.35 2.30 -13.03
C ARG A 50 10.15 3.04 -14.35
N LEU A 51 8.89 3.31 -14.70
CA LEU A 51 8.53 4.03 -15.92
C LEU A 51 8.96 5.50 -15.90
N HIS A 52 8.93 6.15 -14.73
CA HIS A 52 9.33 7.55 -14.62
C HIS A 52 10.82 7.75 -14.92
N PHE A 53 11.67 6.85 -14.41
CA PHE A 53 13.12 6.95 -14.55
C PHE A 53 13.70 6.12 -15.68
N ALA A 54 12.88 5.34 -16.38
CA ALA A 54 13.29 4.42 -17.44
C ALA A 54 14.46 3.52 -17.00
N CYS A 55 14.44 3.07 -15.75
CA CYS A 55 15.48 2.25 -15.16
C CYS A 55 14.89 0.95 -14.59
N ASP A 56 15.58 -0.16 -14.80
CA ASP A 56 15.25 -1.42 -14.14
C ASP A 56 15.95 -1.45 -12.78
N PHE A 57 15.17 -1.67 -11.73
CA PHE A 57 15.71 -1.79 -10.38
C PHE A 57 16.27 -3.19 -10.17
N GLU A 58 17.52 -3.29 -9.70
CA GLU A 58 18.02 -4.54 -9.14
C GLU A 58 17.25 -4.88 -7.86
N GLN A 59 16.41 -5.90 -7.96
CA GLN A 59 15.51 -6.34 -6.90
C GLN A 59 16.25 -6.86 -5.66
N ASP A 60 17.52 -7.26 -5.80
CA ASP A 60 18.33 -7.80 -4.70
C ASP A 60 19.15 -6.74 -3.93
N SER A 61 19.03 -5.45 -4.28
CA SER A 61 19.73 -4.42 -3.51
C SER A 61 19.10 -4.19 -2.13
N PHE A 62 19.91 -4.05 -1.08
CA PHE A 62 19.46 -3.71 0.28
C PHE A 62 18.54 -2.46 0.28
N SER A 63 18.99 -1.50 -0.52
CA SER A 63 18.26 -0.34 -0.96
C SER A 63 16.81 -0.69 -1.36
N PHE A 64 16.61 -1.49 -2.41
CA PHE A 64 15.29 -1.88 -2.92
C PHE A 64 14.42 -2.56 -1.86
N ASN A 65 14.97 -3.53 -1.11
CA ASN A 65 14.25 -4.23 -0.05
C ASN A 65 13.68 -3.27 1.01
N ARG A 66 14.45 -2.25 1.40
CA ARG A 66 13.97 -1.22 2.33
C ARG A 66 12.80 -0.43 1.72
N PHE A 67 12.91 -0.01 0.47
CA PHE A 67 11.83 0.72 -0.20
C PHE A 67 10.54 -0.11 -0.28
N ILE A 68 10.62 -1.38 -0.70
CA ILE A 68 9.47 -2.29 -0.73
C ILE A 68 8.84 -2.47 0.65
N THR A 69 9.66 -2.62 1.69
CA THR A 69 9.16 -2.74 3.07
C THR A 69 8.36 -1.51 3.47
N HIS A 70 8.83 -0.31 3.15
CA HIS A 70 8.11 0.91 3.46
C HIS A 70 6.86 1.11 2.59
N LEU A 71 6.89 0.69 1.33
CA LEU A 71 5.67 0.65 0.51
C LEU A 71 4.62 -0.30 1.09
N ARG A 72 5.03 -1.44 1.68
CA ARG A 72 4.09 -2.34 2.36
C ARG A 72 3.42 -1.68 3.56
N TYR A 73 4.18 -0.94 4.38
CA TYR A 73 3.60 -0.18 5.50
C TYR A 73 2.65 0.92 5.01
N LEU A 74 3.02 1.63 3.94
CA LEU A 74 2.15 2.63 3.32
C LEU A 74 0.86 1.98 2.79
N ALA A 75 0.98 0.87 2.06
CA ALA A 75 -0.14 0.12 1.52
C ALA A 75 -1.08 -0.36 2.63
N GLN A 76 -0.53 -0.88 3.73
CA GLN A 76 -1.31 -1.27 4.90
C GLN A 76 -2.15 -0.10 5.45
N ARG A 77 -1.56 1.09 5.53
CA ARG A 77 -2.25 2.30 6.00
C ARG A 77 -3.35 2.77 5.05
N ILE A 78 -3.08 2.75 3.74
CA ILE A 78 -4.06 3.09 2.70
C ILE A 78 -5.27 2.15 2.80
N VAL A 79 -5.03 0.83 2.83
CA VAL A 79 -6.10 -0.19 2.91
C VAL A 79 -6.85 -0.15 4.24
N SER A 80 -6.18 0.29 5.32
CA SER A 80 -6.83 0.47 6.63
C SER A 80 -7.56 1.80 6.77
N GLY A 81 -7.42 2.72 5.80
CA GLY A 81 -8.02 4.07 5.86
C GLY A 81 -7.41 4.98 6.93
N VAL A 82 -6.27 4.61 7.51
CA VAL A 82 -5.63 5.38 8.59
C VAL A 82 -4.66 6.38 7.98
N SER A 83 -5.13 7.63 7.85
CA SER A 83 -4.24 8.75 7.58
C SER A 83 -3.30 8.95 8.77
N GLY A 84 -2.04 9.21 8.46
CA GLY A 84 -0.95 9.13 9.43
C GLY A 84 0.19 9.97 8.92
N GLY A 85 0.47 11.03 9.64
CA GLY A 85 1.49 11.99 9.30
C GLY A 85 1.09 13.36 9.79
N LYS A 86 2.10 14.16 10.12
CA LYS A 86 1.91 15.60 10.26
C LYS A 86 2.09 16.21 8.87
N ASN A 87 1.71 17.46 8.73
CA ASN A 87 1.96 18.21 7.50
C ASN A 87 3.07 19.22 7.78
N ASP A 88 4.33 18.76 7.81
CA ASP A 88 5.48 19.67 7.90
C ASP A 88 5.75 20.29 6.52
N ALA A 89 5.21 21.49 6.32
CA ALA A 89 5.37 22.25 5.08
C ALA A 89 6.83 22.62 4.79
N PHE A 90 7.68 22.78 5.81
CA PHE A 90 9.07 23.15 5.61
C PHE A 90 9.85 22.00 4.97
N LEU A 91 9.75 20.78 5.53
CA LEU A 91 10.44 19.61 4.95
C LEU A 91 9.91 19.27 3.56
N TYR A 92 8.62 19.49 3.32
CA TYR A 92 8.00 19.30 2.01
C TYR A 92 8.60 20.22 0.94
N GLU A 93 8.66 21.53 1.20
CA GLU A 93 9.26 22.47 0.25
C GLU A 93 10.76 22.23 0.06
N GLN A 94 11.46 21.79 1.11
CA GLN A 94 12.86 21.38 0.98
C GLN A 94 13.04 20.15 0.10
N ALA A 95 12.20 19.12 0.24
CA ALA A 95 12.26 17.93 -0.60
C ALA A 95 11.96 18.25 -2.07
N LYS A 96 10.95 19.09 -2.32
CA LYS A 96 10.59 19.60 -3.65
C LYS A 96 11.72 20.37 -4.32
N THR A 97 12.40 21.24 -3.56
CA THR A 97 13.49 22.07 -4.07
C THR A 97 14.77 21.25 -4.32
N ASN A 98 15.13 20.37 -3.37
CA ASN A 98 16.38 19.61 -3.45
C ASN A 98 16.31 18.40 -4.38
N TYR A 99 15.14 17.78 -4.54
CA TYR A 99 14.95 16.54 -5.31
C TYR A 99 13.81 16.65 -6.33
N PRO A 100 13.83 17.61 -7.26
CA PRO A 100 12.68 17.95 -8.11
C PRO A 100 12.21 16.77 -8.98
N LYS A 101 13.13 15.97 -9.53
CA LYS A 101 12.76 14.79 -10.34
C LYS A 101 12.03 13.73 -9.51
N SER A 102 12.60 13.36 -8.38
CA SER A 102 12.02 12.41 -7.43
C SER A 102 10.68 12.90 -6.88
N PHE A 103 10.56 14.21 -6.64
CA PHE A 103 9.32 14.83 -6.20
C PHE A 103 8.22 14.76 -7.27
N ILE A 104 8.54 15.00 -8.55
CA ILE A 104 7.57 14.82 -9.65
C ILE A 104 7.10 13.37 -9.72
N CYS A 105 8.01 12.41 -9.53
CA CYS A 105 7.63 10.99 -9.44
C CYS A 105 6.68 10.73 -8.26
N THR A 106 6.98 11.27 -7.08
CA THR A 106 6.09 11.21 -5.91
C THR A 106 4.70 11.76 -6.23
N GLN A 107 4.59 12.88 -6.96
CA GLN A 107 3.27 13.44 -7.29
C GLN A 107 2.44 12.56 -8.23
N LYS A 108 3.08 11.77 -9.11
CA LYS A 108 2.38 10.73 -9.88
C LYS A 108 1.82 9.66 -8.95
N ILE A 109 2.58 9.24 -7.95
CA ILE A 109 2.16 8.26 -6.94
C ILE A 109 0.99 8.81 -6.11
N VAL A 110 1.06 10.07 -5.65
CA VAL A 110 -0.03 10.74 -4.92
C VAL A 110 -1.31 10.74 -5.74
N THR A 111 -1.21 11.10 -7.02
CA THR A 111 -2.36 11.12 -7.95
C THR A 111 -2.96 9.73 -8.13
N TYR A 112 -2.12 8.70 -8.31
CA TYR A 112 -2.54 7.31 -8.38
C TYR A 112 -3.30 6.87 -7.12
N ILE A 113 -2.73 7.13 -5.95
CA ILE A 113 -3.33 6.72 -4.66
C ILE A 113 -4.67 7.43 -4.44
N LYS A 114 -4.73 8.74 -4.69
CA LYS A 114 -5.95 9.53 -4.54
C LYS A 114 -7.06 9.05 -5.48
N SER A 115 -6.74 8.77 -6.74
CA SER A 115 -7.73 8.33 -7.73
C SER A 115 -8.18 6.88 -7.53
N SER A 116 -7.29 5.99 -7.09
CA SER A 116 -7.58 4.55 -7.00
C SER A 116 -8.17 4.13 -5.65
N TYR A 117 -7.83 4.86 -4.57
CA TYR A 117 -8.19 4.47 -3.20
C TYR A 117 -8.87 5.57 -2.39
N ALA A 118 -9.16 6.74 -3.00
CA ALA A 118 -9.71 7.91 -2.32
C ALA A 118 -8.93 8.33 -1.05
N PHE A 119 -7.61 8.07 -1.05
CA PHE A 119 -6.73 8.31 0.09
C PHE A 119 -5.78 9.47 -0.21
N GLU A 120 -5.61 10.38 0.75
CA GLU A 120 -4.68 11.50 0.65
C GLU A 120 -3.40 11.23 1.45
N LEU A 121 -2.26 11.27 0.78
CA LEU A 121 -0.96 11.19 1.45
C LEU A 121 -0.64 12.50 2.16
N SER A 122 -0.23 12.41 3.43
CA SER A 122 0.32 13.55 4.18
C SER A 122 1.60 14.09 3.54
N LEU A 123 1.97 15.32 3.89
CA LEU A 123 3.20 15.93 3.39
C LEU A 123 4.43 15.12 3.83
N ASP A 124 4.45 14.61 5.06
CA ASP A 124 5.55 13.79 5.58
C ASP A 124 5.74 12.50 4.77
N GLU A 125 4.64 11.85 4.36
CA GLU A 125 4.69 10.66 3.50
C GLU A 125 5.21 11.01 2.10
N GLN A 126 4.83 12.17 1.57
CA GLN A 126 5.34 12.65 0.28
C GLN A 126 6.84 12.98 0.35
N VAL A 127 7.30 13.60 1.44
CA VAL A 127 8.74 13.82 1.70
C VAL A 127 9.47 12.49 1.76
N TYR A 128 8.93 11.54 2.52
CA TYR A 128 9.49 10.22 2.69
C TYR A 128 9.65 9.49 1.34
N LEU A 129 8.58 9.41 0.54
CA LEU A 129 8.61 8.82 -0.79
C LEU A 129 9.66 9.50 -1.68
N THR A 130 9.70 10.83 -1.66
CA THR A 130 10.64 11.62 -2.46
C THR A 130 12.09 11.27 -2.14
N ILE A 131 12.45 11.17 -0.85
CA ILE A 131 13.80 10.83 -0.42
C ILE A 131 14.17 9.39 -0.82
N HIS A 132 13.25 8.44 -0.65
CA HIS A 132 13.53 7.05 -0.99
C HIS A 132 13.63 6.80 -2.50
N ILE A 133 12.83 7.49 -3.30
CA ILE A 133 12.96 7.50 -4.76
C ILE A 133 14.30 8.13 -5.16
N GLN A 134 14.70 9.24 -4.52
CA GLN A 134 15.98 9.88 -4.80
C GLN A 134 17.17 8.95 -4.52
N GLN A 135 17.14 8.22 -3.40
CA GLN A 135 18.19 7.25 -3.07
C GLN A 135 18.29 6.18 -4.16
N ARG A 136 17.16 5.66 -4.66
CA ARG A 136 17.14 4.71 -5.77
C ARG A 136 17.69 5.27 -7.07
N PHE A 137 17.30 6.50 -7.40
CA PHE A 137 17.78 7.15 -8.61
C PHE A 137 19.30 7.33 -8.59
N ARG A 138 19.88 7.68 -7.43
CA ARG A 138 21.33 7.81 -7.26
C ARG A 138 22.06 6.48 -7.41
N ASP A 139 21.56 5.42 -6.75
CA ASP A 139 22.14 4.07 -6.83
C ASP A 139 22.21 3.53 -8.27
N ASN A 140 21.34 4.03 -9.18
CA ASN A 140 21.32 3.65 -10.59
C ASN A 140 22.30 4.44 -11.46
N ILE A 141 22.61 5.70 -11.11
CA ILE A 141 23.57 6.54 -11.85
C ILE A 141 25.02 6.17 -11.51
N ASP A 142 25.28 5.73 -10.28
CA ASP A 142 26.63 5.40 -9.81
C ASP A 142 27.11 4.00 -10.27
N LYS A 143 26.43 3.39 -11.27
CA LYS A 143 26.78 2.12 -11.93
C LYS A 143 27.06 2.33 -13.42
#